data_AF-A0A7X8LAD7-F1
#
_entry.id   AF-A0A7X8LAD7-F1
#
_cell.length_a   1.000
_cell.length_b   1.000
_cell.length_c   1.000
_cell.angle_alpha   90.00
_cell.angle_beta   90.00
_cell.angle_gamma   90.00
#
_symmetry.space_group_name_H-M   'P 1'
#
loop_
_entity.id
_entity.type
_entity.pdbx_description
1 polymer ?
#
loop_
_entity_poly.entity_id
_entity_poly.type
_entity_poly.pdbx_seq_one_letter_code
_entity_poly.pdbx_strand_id
1 'polypeptide(L)'
;SDDSCWARGQAWGIYGFPLSYVYTKDWNLMELSKKLTNYYLNRLPEDDICYWDLIFTDKDNEERDSSAAAIAICGIVEMLKHLPITDKYRVYYENAALNMIQSLVEDYTTEVCSEANGLLLHGVYYKGGNSGVDESCIWGDYYYFEALVRALKDWKLYW
;
A
#
# COMPACT_ATOMS: atom_id res chain seq x y z
N SER A 1 7.47 14.20 11.29
CA SER A 1 7.43 15.67 11.40
C SER A 1 5.98 16.09 11.20
N ASP A 2 5.54 17.27 11.65
CA ASP A 2 4.19 17.75 11.37
C ASP A 2 4.02 18.13 9.88
N ASP A 3 5.13 18.39 9.19
CA ASP A 3 5.20 18.74 7.77
C ASP A 3 5.51 17.55 6.84
N SER A 4 5.52 16.32 7.38
CA SER A 4 5.80 15.10 6.60
C SER A 4 4.53 14.28 6.34
N CYS A 5 4.63 13.23 5.51
CA CYS A 5 3.49 12.40 5.15
C CYS A 5 3.81 10.93 5.41
N TRP A 6 3.52 10.48 6.61
CA TRP A 6 3.72 9.10 7.02
C TRP A 6 2.99 8.13 6.07
N ALA A 7 3.75 7.23 5.43
CA ALA A 7 3.27 6.43 4.30
C ALA A 7 2.11 5.51 4.68
N ARG A 8 2.18 4.88 5.85
CA ARG A 8 1.08 4.01 6.32
C ARG A 8 -0.19 4.78 6.66
N GLY A 9 -0.07 6.01 7.15
CA GLY A 9 -1.24 6.89 7.34
C GLY A 9 -1.94 7.21 6.03
N GLN A 10 -1.16 7.48 4.99
CA GLN A 10 -1.67 7.68 3.64
C GLN A 10 -2.35 6.41 3.09
N ALA A 11 -1.72 5.25 3.26
CA ALA A 11 -2.26 3.96 2.83
C ALA A 11 -3.60 3.63 3.51
N TRP A 12 -3.75 3.95 4.80
CA TRP A 12 -5.03 3.81 5.51
C TRP A 12 -6.15 4.64 4.90
N GLY A 13 -5.87 5.86 4.45
CA GLY A 13 -6.85 6.67 3.73
C GLY A 13 -7.19 6.08 2.35
N ILE A 14 -6.18 5.59 1.62
CA ILE A 14 -6.35 4.95 0.31
C ILE A 14 -7.31 3.76 0.43
N TYR A 15 -7.19 2.94 1.48
CA TYR A 15 -8.03 1.74 1.64
C TYR A 15 -9.31 1.97 2.45
N GLY A 16 -9.26 2.78 3.51
CA GLY A 16 -10.40 3.03 4.39
C GLY A 16 -11.57 3.73 3.70
N PHE A 17 -11.29 4.64 2.75
CA PHE A 17 -12.34 5.35 2.03
C PHE A 17 -13.13 4.47 1.05
N PRO A 18 -12.50 3.63 0.19
CA PRO A 18 -13.22 2.63 -0.61
C PRO A 18 -14.03 1.65 0.24
N LEU A 19 -13.48 1.17 1.36
CA LEU A 19 -14.23 0.32 2.29
C LEU A 19 -15.46 1.04 2.84
N SER A 20 -15.32 2.30 3.26
CA SER A 20 -16.44 3.11 3.74
C SER A 20 -17.48 3.35 2.64
N TYR A 21 -17.05 3.58 1.40
CA TYR A 21 -17.93 3.71 0.23
C TYR A 21 -18.77 2.46 0.01
N VAL A 22 -18.23 1.25 0.22
CA VAL A 22 -18.99 -0.01 0.07
C VAL A 22 -20.27 0.02 0.92
N TYR A 23 -20.21 0.62 2.12
CA TYR A 23 -21.33 0.71 3.05
C TYR A 23 -22.20 1.97 2.87
N THR A 24 -21.59 3.13 2.62
CA THR A 24 -22.31 4.41 2.59
C THR A 24 -22.82 4.79 1.21
N LYS A 25 -22.18 4.27 0.16
CA LYS A 25 -22.35 4.69 -1.24
C LYS A 25 -22.08 6.18 -1.50
N ASP A 26 -21.36 6.87 -0.61
CA ASP A 26 -20.96 8.27 -0.82
C ASP A 26 -19.75 8.37 -1.76
N TRP A 27 -20.01 8.80 -3.00
CA TRP A 27 -18.97 8.92 -4.03
C TRP A 27 -17.85 9.90 -3.67
N ASN A 28 -18.06 10.83 -2.73
CA ASN A 28 -17.00 11.74 -2.28
C ASN A 28 -15.82 10.97 -1.66
N LEU A 29 -16.08 9.82 -1.05
CA LEU A 29 -15.05 8.95 -0.48
C LEU A 29 -14.15 8.35 -1.58
N MET A 30 -14.74 8.00 -2.73
CA MET A 30 -13.98 7.53 -3.89
C MET A 30 -13.09 8.64 -4.46
N GLU A 31 -13.61 9.87 -4.56
CA GLU A 31 -12.80 11.02 -5.01
C GLU A 31 -11.67 11.35 -4.04
N LEU A 32 -11.88 11.19 -2.72
CA LEU A 32 -10.81 11.33 -1.72
C LEU A 32 -9.75 10.24 -1.88
N SER A 33 -10.15 8.97 -2.01
CA SER A 33 -9.22 7.86 -2.21
C SER A 33 -8.36 8.04 -3.47
N LYS A 34 -8.95 8.52 -4.58
CA LYS A 34 -8.19 8.84 -5.81
C LYS A 34 -7.14 9.92 -5.58
N LYS A 35 -7.48 10.99 -4.86
CA LYS A 35 -6.53 12.06 -4.52
C LYS A 35 -5.37 11.52 -3.68
N LEU A 36 -5.68 10.70 -2.67
CA LEU A 36 -4.66 10.10 -1.82
C LEU A 36 -3.77 9.11 -2.59
N THR A 37 -4.38 8.31 -3.45
CA THR A 37 -3.67 7.37 -4.34
C THR A 37 -2.73 8.11 -5.27
N ASN A 38 -3.19 9.15 -5.95
CA ASN A 38 -2.33 9.96 -6.82
C ASN A 38 -1.17 10.61 -6.06
N TYR A 39 -1.42 11.09 -4.84
CA TYR A 39 -0.37 11.67 -4.00
C TYR A 39 0.70 10.64 -3.63
N TYR A 40 0.26 9.44 -3.26
CA TYR A 40 1.10 8.30 -2.88
C TYR A 40 1.94 7.81 -4.06
N LEU A 41 1.31 7.52 -5.21
CA LEU A 41 1.99 7.02 -6.41
C LEU A 41 3.02 8.02 -6.95
N ASN A 42 2.76 9.33 -6.88
CA ASN A 42 3.71 10.37 -7.31
C ASN A 42 4.97 10.48 -6.42
N ARG A 43 5.02 9.76 -5.31
CA ARG A 43 6.14 9.76 -4.34
C ARG A 43 6.77 8.39 -4.17
N LEU A 44 6.38 7.43 -5.02
CA LEU A 44 7.03 6.15 -5.02
C LEU A 44 8.46 6.27 -5.57
N PRO A 45 9.41 5.51 -5.00
CA PRO A 45 10.76 5.40 -5.51
C PRO A 45 10.80 4.49 -6.75
N GLU A 46 11.99 4.27 -7.31
CA GLU A 46 12.16 3.49 -8.55
C GLU A 46 11.58 2.06 -8.49
N ASP A 47 11.58 1.42 -7.33
CA ASP A 47 11.07 0.06 -7.10
C ASP A 47 9.57 0.00 -6.77
N ASP A 48 8.84 1.12 -6.86
CA ASP A 48 7.42 1.24 -6.53
C ASP A 48 7.06 0.95 -5.05
N ILE A 49 8.02 0.79 -4.13
CA ILE A 49 7.75 0.54 -2.69
C ILE A 49 8.11 1.75 -1.84
N CYS A 50 7.10 2.36 -1.19
CA CYS A 50 7.31 3.58 -0.43
C CYS A 50 8.33 3.46 0.71
N TYR A 51 9.05 4.55 0.96
CA TYR A 51 9.70 4.81 2.25
C TYR A 51 8.67 4.90 3.39
N TRP A 52 9.13 4.78 4.63
CA TRP A 52 8.26 4.91 5.81
C TRP A 52 7.55 6.28 5.92
N ASP A 53 8.14 7.32 5.32
CA ASP A 53 7.53 8.63 5.11
C ASP A 53 7.70 9.05 3.64
N LEU A 54 6.63 9.55 3.02
CA LEU A 54 6.58 9.86 1.59
C LEU A 54 7.35 11.13 1.20
N ILE A 55 7.98 11.81 2.16
CA ILE A 55 8.92 12.90 1.86
C ILE A 55 10.25 12.36 1.31
N PHE A 56 10.59 11.11 1.60
CA PHE A 56 11.87 10.54 1.23
C PHE A 56 11.89 9.99 -0.19
N THR A 57 13.08 10.02 -0.77
CA THR A 57 13.41 9.61 -2.12
C THR A 57 14.65 8.71 -2.11
N ASP A 58 15.02 8.14 -3.26
CA ASP A 58 16.20 7.26 -3.40
C ASP A 58 17.54 7.92 -3.01
N LYS A 59 17.55 9.23 -2.74
CA LYS A 59 18.73 9.98 -2.28
C LYS A 59 18.88 10.03 -0.77
N ASP A 60 17.82 9.73 -0.02
CA ASP A 60 17.75 9.98 1.42
C ASP A 60 18.23 8.78 2.25
N ASN A 61 18.29 7.59 1.66
CA ASN A 61 18.77 6.35 2.31
C ASN A 61 18.04 6.03 3.63
N GLU A 62 16.72 6.18 3.63
CA GLU A 62 15.82 5.86 4.74
C GLU A 62 15.20 4.46 4.58
N GLU A 63 14.50 3.95 5.59
CA GLU A 63 13.88 2.63 5.52
C GLU A 63 12.57 2.64 4.73
N ARG A 64 12.29 1.50 4.09
CA ARG A 64 11.02 1.23 3.42
C ARG A 64 9.92 0.97 4.44
N ASP A 65 8.67 1.05 3.99
CA ASP A 65 7.54 0.49 4.72
C ASP A 65 6.67 -0.33 3.78
N SER A 66 7.08 -1.57 3.56
CA SER A 66 6.39 -2.56 2.72
C SER A 66 4.94 -2.78 3.17
N SER A 67 4.66 -2.61 4.46
CA SER A 67 3.30 -2.74 5.01
C SER A 67 2.36 -1.65 4.50
N ALA A 68 2.86 -0.43 4.30
CA ALA A 68 2.09 0.65 3.70
C ALA A 68 1.79 0.37 2.22
N ALA A 69 2.75 -0.17 1.48
CA ALA A 69 2.55 -0.59 0.09
C ALA A 69 1.47 -1.68 -0.01
N ALA A 70 1.53 -2.71 0.83
CA ALA A 70 0.53 -3.78 0.88
C ALA A 70 -0.90 -3.27 1.15
N ILE A 71 -1.05 -2.33 2.11
CA ILE A 71 -2.33 -1.68 2.42
C ILE A 71 -2.82 -0.85 1.23
N ALA A 72 -1.93 -0.05 0.62
CA ALA A 72 -2.27 0.79 -0.52
C ALA A 72 -2.74 -0.04 -1.72
N ILE A 73 -2.08 -1.16 -2.03
CA ILE A 73 -2.51 -2.11 -3.07
C ILE A 73 -3.94 -2.57 -2.82
N CYS A 74 -4.25 -3.03 -1.60
CA CYS A 74 -5.60 -3.48 -1.26
C CYS A 74 -6.65 -2.39 -1.48
N GLY A 75 -6.33 -1.15 -1.09
CA GLY A 75 -7.18 0.01 -1.32
C GLY A 75 -7.38 0.37 -2.79
N ILE A 76 -6.31 0.33 -3.58
CA ILE A 76 -6.36 0.57 -5.03
C ILE A 76 -7.23 -0.49 -5.71
N VAL A 77 -7.02 -1.77 -5.39
CA VAL A 77 -7.80 -2.87 -5.97
C VAL A 77 -9.26 -2.81 -5.55
N GLU A 78 -9.56 -2.46 -4.29
CA GLU A 78 -10.95 -2.24 -3.86
C GLU A 78 -11.58 -1.07 -4.60
N MET A 79 -10.86 0.06 -4.73
CA MET A 79 -11.33 1.23 -5.47
C MET A 79 -11.67 0.89 -6.93
N LEU A 80 -10.82 0.10 -7.60
CA LEU A 80 -11.00 -0.33 -8.99
C LEU A 80 -12.30 -1.11 -9.24
N LYS A 81 -12.85 -1.79 -8.23
CA LYS A 81 -14.13 -2.50 -8.36
C LYS A 81 -15.31 -1.55 -8.57
N HIS A 82 -15.20 -0.33 -8.04
CA HIS A 82 -16.29 0.64 -8.04
C HIS A 82 -16.08 1.80 -9.01
N LEU A 83 -14.85 1.99 -9.52
CA LEU A 83 -14.57 3.01 -10.54
C LEU A 83 -15.27 2.72 -11.86
N PRO A 84 -15.86 3.73 -12.54
CA PRO A 84 -16.37 3.58 -13.89
C PRO A 84 -15.31 3.06 -14.85
N ILE A 85 -15.71 2.26 -15.83
CA ILE A 85 -14.81 1.78 -16.90
C ILE A 85 -14.20 2.95 -17.67
N THR A 86 -14.92 4.07 -17.76
CA THR A 86 -14.48 5.31 -18.43
C THR A 86 -13.58 6.19 -17.55
N ASP A 87 -13.26 5.80 -16.31
CA ASP A 87 -12.37 6.60 -15.46
C ASP A 87 -10.96 6.60 -16.04
N LYS A 88 -10.45 7.79 -16.34
CA LYS A 88 -9.14 7.98 -16.98
C LYS A 88 -7.96 7.42 -16.16
N TYR A 89 -8.09 7.28 -14.84
CA TYR A 89 -7.03 6.75 -13.98
C TYR A 89 -7.09 5.24 -13.81
N ARG A 90 -8.16 4.57 -14.28
CA ARG A 90 -8.38 3.14 -14.05
C ARG A 90 -7.17 2.27 -14.44
N VAL A 91 -6.69 2.42 -15.68
CA VAL A 91 -5.55 1.65 -16.19
C VAL A 91 -4.26 1.95 -15.42
N TYR A 92 -4.05 3.21 -15.01
CA TYR A 92 -2.87 3.60 -14.24
C TYR A 92 -2.87 2.97 -12.85
N TYR A 93 -4.03 2.95 -12.18
CA TYR A 93 -4.19 2.31 -10.89
C TYR A 93 -4.04 0.79 -10.97
N GLU A 94 -4.57 0.17 -12.02
CA GLU A 94 -4.41 -1.27 -12.25
C GLU A 94 -2.93 -1.64 -12.44
N ASN A 95 -2.22 -0.92 -13.33
CA ASN A 95 -0.80 -1.15 -13.54
C ASN A 95 0.04 -0.87 -12.29
N ALA A 96 -0.25 0.22 -11.57
CA ALA A 96 0.45 0.52 -10.33
C ALA A 96 0.29 -0.58 -9.28
N ALA A 97 -0.94 -1.07 -9.07
CA ALA A 97 -1.18 -2.17 -8.14
C ALA A 97 -0.41 -3.45 -8.53
N LEU A 98 -0.38 -3.78 -9.83
CA LEU A 98 0.36 -4.95 -10.32
C LEU A 98 1.88 -4.79 -10.17
N ASN A 99 2.43 -3.63 -10.52
CA ASN A 99 3.87 -3.37 -10.36
C ASN A 99 4.29 -3.42 -8.89
N MET A 100 3.52 -2.80 -8.00
CA MET A 100 3.80 -2.84 -6.56
C MET A 100 3.72 -4.27 -6.02
N ILE A 101 2.74 -5.10 -6.45
CA ILE A 101 2.69 -6.53 -6.08
C ILE A 101 3.94 -7.25 -6.57
N GLN A 102 4.33 -7.03 -7.83
CA GLN A 102 5.52 -7.66 -8.41
C GLN A 102 6.78 -7.32 -7.60
N SER A 103 7.00 -6.03 -7.32
CA SER A 103 8.13 -5.58 -6.51
C SER A 103 8.13 -6.20 -5.11
N LEU A 104 6.96 -6.24 -4.44
CA LEU A 104 6.85 -6.91 -3.13
C LEU A 104 7.24 -8.40 -3.20
N VAL A 105 6.82 -9.11 -4.25
CA VAL A 105 7.12 -10.54 -4.44
C VAL A 105 8.61 -10.76 -4.69
N GLU A 106 9.21 -9.96 -5.57
CA GLU A 106 10.59 -10.14 -6.04
C GLU A 106 11.63 -9.78 -4.96
N ASP A 107 11.42 -8.66 -4.25
CA ASP A 107 12.47 -8.07 -3.41
C ASP A 107 12.13 -7.96 -1.91
N TYR A 108 10.86 -8.15 -1.51
CA TYR A 108 10.42 -7.90 -0.12
C TYR A 108 9.89 -9.14 0.61
N THR A 109 9.91 -10.33 0.00
CA THR A 109 9.45 -11.54 0.69
C THR A 109 10.59 -12.23 1.45
N THR A 110 10.22 -13.09 2.41
CA THR A 110 11.20 -13.88 3.16
C THR A 110 11.85 -15.01 2.36
N GLU A 111 11.48 -15.21 1.09
CA GLU A 111 12.22 -16.13 0.20
C GLU A 111 13.70 -15.69 0.05
N VAL A 112 13.98 -14.39 0.15
CA VAL A 112 15.35 -13.86 0.13
C VAL A 112 16.07 -13.97 1.48
N CYS A 113 15.39 -14.36 2.57
CA CYS A 113 15.94 -14.43 3.92
C CYS A 113 15.36 -15.59 4.75
N SER A 114 16.07 -16.72 4.78
CA SER A 114 15.61 -17.96 5.41
C SER A 114 15.43 -17.92 6.94
N GLU A 115 15.92 -16.87 7.62
CA GLU A 115 15.80 -16.71 9.07
C GLU A 115 14.61 -15.84 9.49
N ALA A 116 13.92 -15.22 8.53
CA ALA A 116 12.79 -14.35 8.80
C ALA A 116 11.50 -15.15 9.05
N ASN A 117 10.73 -14.75 10.07
CA ASN A 117 9.50 -15.43 10.46
C ASN A 117 8.22 -14.78 9.89
N GLY A 118 8.33 -13.62 9.23
CA GLY A 118 7.22 -12.96 8.55
C GLY A 118 7.05 -13.43 7.11
N LEU A 119 6.05 -12.87 6.42
CA LEU A 119 5.92 -13.02 4.96
C LEU A 119 6.58 -11.87 4.22
N LEU A 120 6.50 -10.66 4.78
CA LEU A 120 6.99 -9.42 4.19
C LEU A 120 8.07 -8.79 5.06
N LEU A 121 9.18 -8.40 4.45
CA LEU A 121 10.32 -7.71 5.06
C LEU A 121 10.18 -6.19 4.96
N HIS A 122 11.05 -5.44 5.64
CA HIS A 122 11.21 -3.99 5.48
C HIS A 122 9.94 -3.18 5.82
N GLY A 123 9.30 -3.51 6.95
CA GLY A 123 8.24 -2.71 7.56
C GLY A 123 8.79 -1.78 8.64
N VAL A 124 8.09 -0.67 8.90
CA VAL A 124 8.46 0.28 9.97
C VAL A 124 7.28 0.53 10.89
N TYR A 125 7.33 0.01 12.12
CA TYR A 125 6.27 0.18 13.12
C TYR A 125 6.27 1.59 13.71
N TYR A 126 7.32 1.99 14.42
CA TYR A 126 7.42 3.31 15.03
C TYR A 126 8.85 3.86 14.97
N LYS A 127 9.13 4.59 13.88
CA LYS A 127 10.44 5.22 13.64
C LYS A 127 10.86 6.20 14.74
N GLY A 128 9.95 7.06 15.19
CA GLY A 128 10.24 8.09 16.20
C GLY A 128 10.67 7.54 17.57
N GLY A 129 10.35 6.28 17.88
CA GLY A 129 10.79 5.57 19.09
C GLY A 129 11.69 4.38 18.82
N ASN A 130 12.20 4.24 17.60
CA ASN A 130 13.10 3.16 17.18
C ASN A 130 12.58 1.75 17.54
N SER A 131 11.30 1.50 17.27
CA SER A 131 10.65 0.22 17.57
C SER A 131 10.08 -0.40 16.29
N GLY A 132 10.46 -1.65 16.01
CA GLY A 132 10.08 -2.38 14.80
C GLY A 132 10.47 -1.64 13.52
N VAL A 133 11.71 -1.14 13.45
CA VAL A 133 12.25 -0.44 12.27
C VAL A 133 13.00 -1.46 11.42
N ASP A 134 12.65 -1.53 10.13
CA ASP A 134 13.19 -2.51 9.19
C ASP A 134 12.93 -3.97 9.62
N GLU A 135 11.69 -4.24 10.06
CA GLU A 135 11.26 -5.55 10.53
C GLU A 135 9.98 -6.00 9.81
N SER A 136 9.70 -7.30 9.84
CA SER A 136 8.39 -7.81 9.47
C SER A 136 7.32 -7.35 10.46
N CYS A 137 6.11 -7.11 9.96
CA CYS A 137 4.97 -6.76 10.80
C CYS A 137 3.71 -7.48 10.36
N ILE A 138 2.93 -7.95 11.34
CA ILE A 138 1.80 -8.85 11.08
C ILE A 138 0.70 -8.23 10.22
N TRP A 139 0.51 -6.91 10.29
CA TRP A 139 -0.42 -6.22 9.39
C TRP A 139 0.11 -6.18 7.95
N GLY A 140 1.43 -6.04 7.76
CA GLY A 140 2.04 -6.11 6.44
C GLY A 140 1.80 -7.47 5.80
N ASP A 141 2.07 -8.55 6.56
CA ASP A 141 1.82 -9.93 6.13
C ASP A 141 0.35 -10.16 5.75
N TYR A 142 -0.58 -9.68 6.58
CA TYR A 142 -2.01 -9.81 6.33
C TYR A 142 -2.43 -9.11 5.02
N TYR A 143 -2.10 -7.83 4.85
CA TYR A 143 -2.51 -7.09 3.65
C TYR A 143 -1.76 -7.53 2.41
N TYR A 144 -0.53 -8.02 2.53
CA TYR A 144 0.19 -8.63 1.42
C TYR A 144 -0.54 -9.88 0.93
N PHE A 145 -0.91 -10.77 1.85
CA PHE A 145 -1.69 -11.95 1.50
C PHE A 145 -3.05 -11.57 0.92
N GLU A 146 -3.73 -10.57 1.50
CA GLU A 146 -5.00 -10.05 0.98
C GLU A 146 -4.85 -9.52 -0.46
N ALA A 147 -3.79 -8.75 -0.74
CA ALA A 147 -3.48 -8.23 -2.06
C ALA A 147 -3.28 -9.36 -3.09
N LEU A 148 -2.50 -10.39 -2.75
CA LEU A 148 -2.31 -11.57 -3.60
C LEU A 148 -3.63 -12.29 -3.88
N VAL A 149 -4.45 -12.50 -2.84
CA VAL A 149 -5.75 -13.17 -2.99
C VAL A 149 -6.67 -12.36 -3.90
N ARG A 150 -6.72 -11.04 -3.75
CA ARG A 150 -7.52 -10.14 -4.60
C ARG A 150 -7.04 -10.12 -6.05
N ALA A 151 -5.74 -10.25 -6.30
CA ALA A 151 -5.19 -10.33 -7.64
C ALA A 151 -5.53 -11.66 -8.34
N LEU A 152 -5.62 -12.75 -7.58
CA LEU A 152 -5.83 -14.10 -8.12
C LEU A 152 -7.30 -14.50 -8.28
N LYS A 153 -8.22 -13.92 -7.49
CA LYS A 153 -9.64 -14.28 -7.55
C LYS A 153 -10.56 -13.15 -7.11
N ASP A 154 -11.81 -13.23 -7.54
CA ASP A 154 -12.87 -12.39 -6.98
C ASP A 154 -13.15 -12.78 -5.52
N TRP A 155 -12.61 -11.99 -4.60
CA TRP A 155 -12.62 -12.27 -3.18
C TRP A 155 -13.75 -11.53 -2.46
N LYS A 156 -14.54 -12.29 -1.70
CA LYS A 156 -15.53 -11.76 -0.76
C LYS A 156 -14.82 -11.22 0.47
N LEU A 157 -14.93 -9.91 0.67
CA LEU A 157 -14.35 -9.17 1.79
C LEU A 157 -14.80 -9.74 3.14
N TYR A 158 -13.87 -9.76 4.09
CA TYR A 158 -14.20 -9.90 5.51
C TYR A 158 -14.66 -8.59 6.14
N TRP A 159 -14.20 -7.47 5.55
CA TRP A 159 -14.48 -6.10 5.91
C TRP A 159 -15.89 -5.66 5.52
#